data_AF-A0A3C1YVS5-F1
#
_entry.id   AF-A0A3C1YVS5-F1
#
_cell.length_a   1.000
_cell.length_b   1.000
_cell.length_c   1.000
_cell.angle_alpha   90.00
_cell.angle_beta   90.00
_cell.angle_gamma   90.00
#
_symmetry.space_group_name_H-M   'P 1'
#
loop_
_entity.id
_entity.type
_entity.pdbx_description
1 polymer ?
#
loop_
_entity_poly.entity_id
_entity_poly.type
_entity_poly.pdbx_seq_one_letter_code
_entity_poly.pdbx_strand_id
1 'polypeptide(L)'
;MDTPDSKMRTGKISSSTPCEHRKLIPSLRAAPCLAELASITIETRCPSKYAVVDLETGELWSHDGTQFKRMSEAEASDVAYVARLSADGHSTHPDNAVVDRFAAALKGKLARGREKGRGGWDDRTQCSDEHLAQLLVGHLQKDNPGNFLDVAAFAMMLHERGAQAGVLSAAAAAPLRRICSTLAALRDRCDEAELRPRIAELVSEIETGKC
;
A
#
# COMPACT_ATOMS: atom_id res chain seq x y z
N MET A 1 -55.19 21.34 21.29
CA MET A 1 -53.94 20.61 20.99
C MET A 1 -52.95 21.64 20.52
N ASP A 2 -52.16 22.17 21.47
CA ASP A 2 -51.15 23.18 21.19
C ASP A 2 -49.99 22.58 20.38
N THR A 3 -49.72 23.17 19.23
CA THR A 3 -48.48 22.96 18.49
C THR A 3 -47.34 23.58 19.30
N PRO A 4 -46.34 22.82 19.79
CA PRO A 4 -45.23 23.43 20.48
C PRO A 4 -44.34 24.12 19.46
N ASP A 5 -44.43 25.44 19.50
CA ASP A 5 -43.53 26.47 19.00
C ASP A 5 -42.11 25.92 18.72
N SER A 6 -41.81 25.69 17.44
CA SER A 6 -40.49 25.30 16.93
C SER A 6 -39.55 26.50 17.01
N LYS A 7 -39.18 26.90 18.22
CA LYS A 7 -38.14 27.91 18.43
C LYS A 7 -36.81 27.31 17.99
N MET A 8 -36.38 27.65 16.77
CA MET A 8 -34.98 27.56 16.34
C MET A 8 -34.13 28.25 17.41
N ARG A 9 -33.47 27.46 18.26
CA ARG A 9 -32.52 27.96 19.24
C ARG A 9 -31.19 28.11 18.52
N THR A 10 -30.84 29.36 18.23
CA THR A 10 -29.61 29.74 17.54
C THR A 10 -28.44 29.70 18.53
N GLY A 11 -27.62 28.65 18.50
CA GLY A 11 -26.28 28.70 19.09
C GLY A 11 -25.32 29.44 18.16
N LYS A 12 -24.51 30.36 18.68
CA LYS A 12 -23.45 31.05 17.91
C LYS A 12 -22.08 30.56 18.38
N ILE A 13 -21.24 30.13 17.43
CA ILE A 13 -19.79 30.01 17.61
C ILE A 13 -19.18 31.18 16.84
N SER A 14 -18.50 32.10 17.52
CA SER A 14 -17.82 33.24 16.88
C SER A 14 -16.32 32.98 16.87
N SER A 15 -15.70 32.98 15.68
CA SER A 15 -14.24 33.04 15.55
C SER A 15 -13.75 34.49 15.64
N SER A 16 -12.50 34.64 16.08
CA SER A 16 -11.85 35.92 16.40
C SER A 16 -11.36 36.70 15.18
N THR A 17 -11.04 37.98 15.43
CA THR A 17 -10.31 39.04 14.67
C THR A 17 -10.23 38.93 13.13
N PRO A 18 -10.60 40.00 12.38
CA PRO A 18 -10.49 40.02 10.92
C PRO A 18 -9.10 39.61 10.42
N CYS A 19 -9.06 38.67 9.48
CA CYS A 19 -7.85 38.20 8.81
C CYS A 19 -8.23 37.73 7.41
N GLU A 20 -7.33 37.81 6.43
CA GLU A 20 -7.63 37.35 5.07
C GLU A 20 -7.66 35.82 4.95
N HIS A 21 -6.83 35.12 5.74
CA HIS A 21 -6.67 33.66 5.65
C HIS A 21 -6.36 33.01 7.02
N ARG A 22 -6.91 31.81 7.26
CA ARG A 22 -6.59 30.95 8.42
C ARG A 22 -5.96 29.64 7.97
N LYS A 23 -5.06 29.06 8.77
CA LYS A 23 -4.46 27.75 8.49
C LYS A 23 -5.24 26.65 9.19
N LEU A 24 -5.59 25.61 8.45
CA LEU A 24 -6.26 24.44 9.00
C LEU A 24 -5.24 23.42 9.54
N ILE A 25 -5.48 22.89 10.72
CA ILE A 25 -4.88 21.66 11.24
C ILE A 25 -5.68 20.49 10.64
N PRO A 26 -5.07 19.45 10.02
CA PRO A 26 -3.66 19.07 9.93
C PRO A 26 -2.99 19.42 8.59
N SER A 27 -3.74 19.89 7.60
CA SER A 27 -3.26 20.06 6.21
C SER A 27 -2.38 21.30 6.00
N LEU A 28 -2.35 22.23 6.96
CA LEU A 28 -1.76 23.58 6.85
C LEU A 28 -2.29 24.41 5.68
N ARG A 29 -3.38 23.97 5.05
CA ARG A 29 -4.02 24.67 3.94
C ARG A 29 -4.60 26.00 4.45
N ALA A 30 -4.37 27.06 3.68
CA ALA A 30 -5.00 28.36 3.91
C ALA A 30 -6.47 28.31 3.48
N ALA A 31 -7.37 28.59 4.41
CA ALA A 31 -8.79 28.82 4.17
C ALA A 31 -9.04 30.34 4.15
N PRO A 32 -9.66 30.89 3.08
CA PRO A 32 -9.98 32.31 3.01
C PRO A 32 -11.08 32.66 4.01
N CYS A 33 -10.97 33.81 4.65
CA CYS A 33 -12.03 34.36 5.48
C CYS A 33 -13.05 35.11 4.62
N LEU A 34 -14.34 34.95 4.92
CA LEU A 34 -15.37 35.78 4.31
C LEU A 34 -15.38 37.16 4.95
N ALA A 35 -15.65 38.19 4.14
CA ALA A 35 -15.80 39.56 4.60
C ALA A 35 -17.04 39.74 5.49
N GLU A 36 -18.09 38.95 5.23
CA GLU A 36 -19.35 38.96 5.97
C GLU A 36 -19.55 37.66 6.74
N LEU A 37 -20.30 37.73 7.85
CA LEU A 37 -20.62 36.56 8.66
C LEU A 37 -21.50 35.58 7.87
N ALA A 38 -21.09 34.31 7.84
CA ALA A 38 -21.90 33.22 7.33
C ALA A 38 -22.63 32.50 8.47
N SER A 39 -23.90 32.17 8.26
CA SER A 39 -24.69 31.34 9.19
C SER A 39 -24.79 29.91 8.66
N ILE A 40 -24.57 28.93 9.54
CA ILE A 40 -24.76 27.51 9.26
C ILE A 40 -25.91 27.01 10.12
N THR A 41 -26.92 26.39 9.51
CA THR A 41 -28.12 25.89 10.19
C THR A 41 -28.18 24.37 10.11
N ILE A 42 -28.41 23.72 11.26
CA ILE A 42 -28.63 22.27 11.35
C ILE A 42 -29.99 22.04 12.02
N GLU A 43 -30.91 21.39 11.33
CA GLU A 43 -32.22 20.99 11.88
C GLU A 43 -32.17 19.53 12.34
N THR A 44 -32.40 19.29 13.62
CA THR A 44 -32.35 17.94 14.20
C THR A 44 -33.20 17.83 15.46
N ARG A 45 -33.73 16.63 15.72
CA ARG A 45 -34.41 16.28 16.99
C ARG A 45 -33.43 15.82 18.07
N CYS A 46 -32.16 15.59 17.71
CA CYS A 46 -31.13 15.05 18.60
C CYS A 46 -29.82 15.85 18.42
N PRO A 47 -29.72 17.08 18.94
CA PRO A 47 -28.56 17.95 18.74
C PRO A 47 -27.26 17.35 19.31
N SER A 48 -27.35 16.65 20.44
CA SER A 48 -26.19 15.99 21.08
C SER A 48 -25.62 14.81 20.29
N LYS A 49 -26.29 14.37 19.22
CA LYS A 49 -25.79 13.30 18.33
C LYS A 49 -24.66 13.79 17.43
N TYR A 50 -24.55 15.09 17.22
CA TYR A 50 -23.60 15.69 16.29
C TYR A 50 -22.48 16.36 17.06
N ALA A 51 -21.27 16.26 16.51
CA ALA A 51 -20.11 17.02 16.94
C ALA A 51 -19.61 17.88 15.78
N VAL A 52 -19.10 19.05 16.09
CA VAL A 52 -18.45 19.97 15.16
C VAL A 52 -16.98 20.04 15.55
N VAL A 53 -16.10 19.96 14.55
CA VAL A 53 -14.66 20.10 14.75
C VAL A 53 -14.24 21.46 14.22
N ASP A 54 -13.62 22.28 15.07
CA ASP A 54 -12.91 23.46 14.61
C ASP A 54 -11.57 23.02 13.99
N LEU A 55 -11.45 23.14 12.68
CA LEU A 55 -10.26 22.74 11.94
C LEU A 55 -9.09 23.72 12.12
N GLU A 56 -9.29 24.90 12.70
CA GLU A 56 -8.19 25.82 13.04
C GLU A 56 -7.55 25.45 14.37
N THR A 57 -8.36 25.11 15.37
CA THR A 57 -7.89 24.88 16.75
C THR A 57 -7.83 23.40 17.14
N GLY A 58 -8.52 22.52 16.41
CA GLY A 58 -8.71 21.12 16.74
C GLY A 58 -9.77 20.86 17.81
N GLU A 59 -10.48 21.90 18.26
CA GLU A 59 -11.47 21.77 19.33
C GLU A 59 -12.75 21.05 18.87
N LEU A 60 -13.28 20.19 19.74
CA LEU A 60 -14.55 19.51 19.54
C LEU A 60 -15.68 20.23 20.28
N TRP A 61 -16.73 20.52 19.54
CA TRP A 61 -17.92 21.23 20.01
C TRP A 61 -19.16 20.35 19.83
N SER A 62 -20.07 20.39 20.80
CA SER A 62 -21.39 19.77 20.71
C SER A 62 -22.50 20.79 20.99
N HIS A 63 -23.75 20.39 20.80
CA HIS A 63 -24.91 21.24 21.07
C HIS A 63 -25.88 20.51 22.00
N ASP A 64 -26.29 21.13 23.10
CA ASP A 64 -27.20 20.53 24.09
C ASP A 64 -28.70 20.77 23.79
N GLY A 65 -28.98 21.44 22.68
CA GLY A 65 -30.33 21.89 22.28
C GLY A 65 -30.61 23.34 22.63
N THR A 66 -29.72 24.00 23.36
CA THR A 66 -29.84 25.42 23.72
C THR A 66 -28.65 26.24 23.25
N GLN A 67 -27.44 25.70 23.36
CA GLN A 67 -26.21 26.38 22.97
C GLN A 67 -25.14 25.39 22.52
N PHE A 68 -24.12 25.92 21.84
CA PHE A 68 -22.89 25.19 21.64
C PHE A 68 -22.07 25.16 22.93
N LYS A 69 -21.45 24.02 23.20
CA LYS A 69 -20.51 23.83 24.30
C LYS A 69 -19.27 23.08 23.81
N ARG A 70 -18.13 23.31 24.45
CA ARG A 70 -16.94 22.46 24.27
C ARG A 70 -17.24 21.09 24.85
N MET A 71 -16.82 20.04 24.14
CA MET A 71 -16.99 18.67 24.61
C MET A 71 -16.03 18.38 25.76
N SER A 72 -16.51 17.63 26.76
CA SER A 72 -15.65 17.04 27.78
C SER A 72 -14.72 16.00 27.16
N GLU A 73 -13.66 15.61 27.89
CA GLU A 73 -12.71 14.59 27.43
C GLU A 73 -13.40 13.24 27.13
N ALA A 74 -14.39 12.84 27.93
CA ALA A 74 -15.16 11.62 27.69
C ALA A 74 -15.99 11.73 26.40
N GLU A 75 -16.71 12.83 26.20
CA GLU A 75 -17.48 13.09 24.96
C GLU A 75 -16.56 13.16 23.72
N ALA A 76 -15.37 13.75 23.86
CA ALA A 76 -14.35 13.79 22.81
C ALA A 76 -13.82 12.38 22.46
N SER A 77 -13.62 11.53 23.47
CA SER A 77 -13.22 10.12 23.28
C SER A 77 -14.26 9.35 22.47
N ASP A 78 -15.56 9.55 22.75
CA ASP A 78 -16.64 8.92 21.99
C ASP A 78 -16.65 9.37 20.53
N VAL A 79 -16.46 10.67 20.27
CA VAL A 79 -16.33 11.19 18.90
C VAL A 79 -15.13 10.57 18.19
N ALA A 80 -13.98 10.47 18.85
CA ALA A 80 -12.79 9.84 18.29
C ALA A 80 -12.99 8.34 18.01
N TYR A 81 -13.79 7.64 18.82
CA TYR A 81 -14.18 6.26 18.58
C TYR A 81 -15.08 6.14 17.33
N VAL A 82 -16.14 6.95 17.22
CA VAL A 82 -17.05 6.93 16.07
C VAL A 82 -16.34 7.38 14.77
N ALA A 83 -15.45 8.36 14.85
CA ALA A 83 -14.64 8.79 13.71
C ALA A 83 -13.73 7.68 13.19
N ARG A 84 -13.12 6.89 14.10
CA ARG A 84 -12.36 5.69 13.75
C ARG A 84 -13.24 4.64 13.08
N LEU A 85 -14.40 4.31 13.68
CA LEU A 85 -15.35 3.39 13.06
C LEU A 85 -15.80 3.83 11.65
N SER A 86 -15.93 5.14 11.44
CA SER A 86 -16.32 5.70 10.14
C SER A 86 -15.19 5.68 9.12
N ALA A 87 -13.95 5.95 9.55
CA ALA A 87 -12.75 5.77 8.72
C ALA A 87 -12.57 4.30 8.34
N ASP A 88 -12.78 3.41 9.32
CA ASP A 88 -12.81 1.96 9.15
C ASP A 88 -14.05 1.51 8.38
N GLY A 89 -15.06 2.36 8.14
CA GLY A 89 -16.23 2.05 7.31
C GLY A 89 -15.91 1.75 5.84
N HIS A 90 -14.72 2.17 5.37
CA HIS A 90 -14.14 1.73 4.10
C HIS A 90 -13.57 0.28 4.14
N SER A 91 -13.62 -0.40 5.28
CA SER A 91 -13.16 -1.79 5.49
C SER A 91 -14.22 -2.87 5.24
N THR A 92 -15.39 -2.53 4.69
CA THR A 92 -16.49 -3.50 4.52
C THR A 92 -16.24 -4.57 3.46
N HIS A 93 -15.27 -4.38 2.55
CA HIS A 93 -14.94 -5.41 1.57
C HIS A 93 -14.03 -6.48 2.20
N PRO A 94 -14.39 -7.79 2.11
CA PRO A 94 -13.55 -8.88 2.61
C PRO A 94 -12.09 -8.80 2.13
N ASP A 95 -11.85 -8.31 0.90
CA ASP A 95 -10.50 -8.12 0.35
C ASP A 95 -9.68 -7.12 1.17
N ASN A 96 -10.27 -6.01 1.63
CA ASN A 96 -9.55 -5.02 2.45
C ASN A 96 -9.07 -5.66 3.75
N ALA A 97 -9.95 -6.43 4.40
CA ALA A 97 -9.59 -7.18 5.61
C ALA A 97 -8.49 -8.22 5.34
N VAL A 98 -8.47 -8.86 4.16
CA VAL A 98 -7.39 -9.78 3.76
C VAL A 98 -6.08 -9.03 3.51
N VAL A 99 -6.13 -7.88 2.82
CA VAL A 99 -4.99 -7.00 2.57
C VAL A 99 -4.38 -6.52 3.89
N ASP A 100 -5.18 -6.09 4.85
CA ASP A 100 -4.69 -5.63 6.16
C ASP A 100 -3.99 -6.75 6.94
N ARG A 101 -4.59 -7.94 6.98
CA ARG A 101 -3.95 -9.12 7.59
C ARG A 101 -2.64 -9.49 6.89
N PHE A 102 -2.62 -9.43 5.56
CA PHE A 102 -1.44 -9.72 4.76
C PHE A 102 -0.33 -8.67 4.99
N ALA A 103 -0.69 -7.40 5.01
CA ALA A 103 0.22 -6.28 5.27
C ALA A 103 0.83 -6.38 6.68
N ALA A 104 0.04 -6.76 7.70
CA ALA A 104 0.55 -7.02 9.04
C ALA A 104 1.58 -8.16 9.05
N ALA A 105 1.29 -9.29 8.39
CA ALA A 105 2.21 -10.41 8.26
C ALA A 105 3.50 -10.02 7.52
N LEU A 106 3.39 -9.24 6.44
CA LEU A 106 4.50 -8.76 5.64
C LEU A 106 5.41 -7.81 6.45
N LYS A 107 4.83 -6.86 7.19
CA LYS A 107 5.56 -5.97 8.10
C LYS A 107 6.34 -6.77 9.15
N GLY A 108 5.73 -7.78 9.77
CA GLY A 108 6.39 -8.66 10.73
C GLY A 108 7.54 -9.46 10.11
N LYS A 109 7.38 -9.94 8.87
CA LYS A 109 8.45 -10.62 8.14
C LYS A 109 9.62 -9.69 7.82
N LEU A 110 9.35 -8.48 7.34
CA LEU A 110 10.38 -7.49 7.03
C LEU A 110 11.12 -7.05 8.30
N ALA A 111 10.44 -6.95 9.45
CA ALA A 111 11.08 -6.71 10.74
C ALA A 111 12.11 -7.80 11.10
N ARG A 112 11.70 -9.08 11.01
CA ARG A 112 12.63 -10.22 11.19
C ARG A 112 13.76 -10.24 10.15
N GLY A 113 13.52 -9.72 8.96
CA GLY A 113 14.56 -9.51 7.94
C GLY A 113 15.61 -8.50 8.39
N ARG A 114 15.18 -7.35 8.91
CA ARG A 114 16.06 -6.29 9.43
C ARG A 114 16.89 -6.77 10.61
N GLU A 115 16.31 -7.55 11.53
CA GLU A 115 17.04 -8.19 12.63
C GLU A 115 18.19 -9.10 12.15
N LYS A 116 18.04 -9.68 10.96
CA LYS A 116 19.07 -10.51 10.30
C LYS A 116 20.03 -9.70 9.42
N GLY A 117 20.03 -8.38 9.53
CA GLY A 117 20.84 -7.47 8.71
C GLY A 117 20.38 -7.35 7.26
N ARG A 118 19.16 -7.79 6.92
CA ARG A 118 18.59 -7.65 5.57
C ARG A 118 17.83 -6.32 5.48
N GLY A 119 18.44 -5.33 4.84
CA GLY A 119 17.92 -3.99 4.61
C GLY A 119 18.50 -3.38 3.33
N GLY A 120 18.42 -2.06 3.17
CA GLY A 120 19.04 -1.35 2.04
C GLY A 120 18.36 -1.56 0.68
N TRP A 121 17.17 -2.17 0.66
CA TRP A 121 16.39 -2.30 -0.57
C TRP A 121 15.84 -0.96 -1.04
N ASP A 122 15.83 0.10 -0.24
CA ASP A 122 15.35 1.43 -0.63
C ASP A 122 16.45 2.22 -1.37
N ASP A 123 17.72 1.89 -1.13
CA ASP A 123 18.87 2.47 -1.81
C ASP A 123 19.21 1.72 -3.11
N ARG A 124 19.09 2.39 -4.25
CA ARG A 124 19.39 1.81 -5.58
C ARG A 124 20.88 1.50 -5.79
N THR A 125 21.77 2.12 -5.03
CA THR A 125 23.22 1.85 -5.11
C THR A 125 23.62 0.57 -4.39
N GLN A 126 22.87 0.20 -3.35
CA GLN A 126 23.07 -1.04 -2.59
C GLN A 126 22.31 -2.22 -3.21
N CYS A 127 21.16 -1.95 -3.83
CA CYS A 127 20.32 -2.99 -4.42
C CYS A 127 19.69 -2.46 -5.73
N SER A 128 20.05 -3.00 -6.89
CA SER A 128 19.47 -2.54 -8.16
C SER A 128 18.07 -3.13 -8.40
N ASP A 129 17.29 -2.51 -9.29
CA ASP A 129 15.97 -3.02 -9.66
C ASP A 129 16.07 -4.40 -10.33
N GLU A 130 17.11 -4.62 -11.15
CA GLU A 130 17.39 -5.92 -11.77
C GLU A 130 17.69 -6.98 -10.72
N HIS A 131 18.44 -6.63 -9.67
CA HIS A 131 18.73 -7.56 -8.59
C HIS A 131 17.48 -7.93 -7.80
N LEU A 132 16.62 -6.95 -7.46
CA LEU A 132 15.32 -7.22 -6.82
C LEU A 132 14.43 -8.10 -7.70
N ALA A 133 14.37 -7.86 -9.01
CA ALA A 133 13.60 -8.68 -9.93
C ALA A 133 14.13 -10.12 -10.02
N GLN A 134 15.46 -10.30 -10.01
CA GLN A 134 16.07 -11.64 -9.93
C GLN A 134 15.71 -12.35 -8.63
N LEU A 135 15.74 -11.64 -7.50
CA LEU A 135 15.31 -12.19 -6.21
C LEU A 135 13.84 -12.61 -6.26
N LEU A 136 12.96 -11.80 -6.84
CA LEU A 136 11.55 -12.13 -7.01
C LEU A 136 11.38 -13.43 -7.81
N VAL A 137 11.97 -13.49 -9.01
CA VAL A 137 11.88 -14.67 -9.89
C VAL A 137 12.44 -15.92 -9.20
N GLY A 138 13.57 -15.80 -8.50
CA GLY A 138 14.17 -16.90 -7.75
C GLY A 138 13.30 -17.40 -6.59
N HIS A 139 12.39 -16.58 -6.05
CA HIS A 139 11.43 -17.03 -5.03
C HIS A 139 10.21 -17.72 -5.62
N LEU A 140 9.83 -17.46 -6.88
CA LEU A 140 8.69 -18.15 -7.51
C LEU A 140 8.85 -19.68 -7.56
N GLN A 141 10.09 -20.18 -7.55
CA GLN A 141 10.40 -21.62 -7.61
C GLN A 141 10.56 -22.28 -6.23
N LYS A 142 10.51 -21.51 -5.13
CA LYS A 142 10.75 -22.04 -3.78
C LYS A 142 9.47 -22.62 -3.18
N ASP A 143 9.59 -23.80 -2.58
CA ASP A 143 8.53 -24.43 -1.81
C ASP A 143 8.82 -24.29 -0.31
N ASN A 144 8.47 -23.12 0.25
CA ASN A 144 8.57 -22.87 1.69
C ASN A 144 7.34 -22.10 2.20
N PRO A 145 6.88 -22.35 3.45
CA PRO A 145 5.63 -21.76 3.97
C PRO A 145 5.55 -20.23 3.93
N GLY A 146 6.68 -19.53 3.88
CA GLY A 146 6.78 -18.08 3.84
C GLY A 146 6.92 -17.46 2.45
N ASN A 147 6.88 -18.28 1.39
CA ASN A 147 7.27 -17.86 0.04
C ASN A 147 6.37 -16.75 -0.54
N PHE A 148 5.05 -16.83 -0.33
CA PHE A 148 4.14 -15.78 -0.79
C PHE A 148 4.46 -14.41 -0.20
N LEU A 149 4.92 -14.36 1.05
CA LEU A 149 5.39 -13.12 1.66
C LEU A 149 6.77 -12.69 1.14
N ASP A 150 7.63 -13.61 0.70
CA ASP A 150 8.89 -13.25 0.01
C ASP A 150 8.59 -12.63 -1.36
N VAL A 151 7.76 -13.28 -2.17
CA VAL A 151 7.32 -12.78 -3.47
C VAL A 151 6.68 -11.40 -3.33
N ALA A 152 5.77 -11.23 -2.38
CA ALA A 152 5.13 -9.95 -2.14
C ALA A 152 6.09 -8.88 -1.62
N ALA A 153 7.07 -9.23 -0.79
CA ALA A 153 8.08 -8.29 -0.34
C ALA A 153 8.84 -7.70 -1.55
N PHE A 154 9.35 -8.55 -2.45
CA PHE A 154 10.08 -8.06 -3.61
C PHE A 154 9.18 -7.32 -4.61
N ALA A 155 7.94 -7.78 -4.80
CA ALA A 155 6.98 -7.11 -5.67
C ALA A 155 6.65 -5.70 -5.17
N MET A 156 6.39 -5.57 -3.86
CA MET A 156 6.16 -4.29 -3.20
C MET A 156 7.39 -3.37 -3.32
N MET A 157 8.61 -3.88 -3.08
CA MET A 157 9.83 -3.08 -3.20
C MET A 157 10.04 -2.50 -4.60
N LEU A 158 9.77 -3.30 -5.65
CA LEU A 158 9.82 -2.85 -7.04
C LEU A 158 8.73 -1.81 -7.35
N HIS A 159 7.52 -2.03 -6.82
CA HIS A 159 6.41 -1.10 -6.98
C HIS A 159 6.70 0.26 -6.34
N GLU A 160 7.15 0.28 -5.07
CA GLU A 160 7.49 1.51 -4.33
C GLU A 160 8.62 2.30 -4.99
N ARG A 161 9.54 1.62 -5.69
CA ARG A 161 10.60 2.28 -6.47
C ARG A 161 10.13 2.82 -7.82
N GLY A 162 8.90 2.53 -8.24
CA GLY A 162 8.44 2.83 -9.61
C GLY A 162 9.31 2.16 -10.66
N ALA A 163 9.80 0.94 -10.39
CA ALA A 163 10.67 0.21 -11.31
C ALA A 163 9.99 0.01 -12.67
N GLN A 164 10.77 0.07 -13.75
CA GLN A 164 10.24 -0.12 -15.09
C GLN A 164 9.66 -1.53 -15.24
N ALA A 165 8.44 -1.65 -15.79
CA ALA A 165 7.74 -2.93 -15.94
C ALA A 165 8.57 -4.00 -16.70
N GLY A 166 9.45 -3.56 -17.62
CA GLY A 166 10.33 -4.45 -18.37
C GLY A 166 11.37 -5.21 -17.53
N VAL A 167 11.77 -4.69 -16.36
CA VAL A 167 12.84 -5.28 -15.53
C VAL A 167 12.46 -6.68 -15.06
N LEU A 168 11.20 -6.88 -14.65
CA LEU A 168 10.72 -8.20 -14.22
C LEU A 168 10.69 -9.20 -15.37
N SER A 169 10.19 -8.78 -16.55
CA SER A 169 10.16 -9.64 -17.73
C SER A 169 11.56 -10.05 -18.20
N ALA A 170 12.52 -9.12 -18.14
CA ALA A 170 13.90 -9.39 -18.48
C ALA A 170 14.55 -10.39 -17.50
N ALA A 171 14.30 -10.23 -16.20
CA ALA A 171 14.78 -11.15 -15.17
C ALA A 171 14.20 -12.57 -15.36
N ALA A 172 12.90 -12.67 -15.67
CA ALA A 172 12.24 -13.96 -15.92
C ALA A 172 12.76 -14.67 -17.18
N ALA A 173 13.12 -13.90 -18.23
CA ALA A 173 13.64 -14.45 -19.48
C ALA A 173 15.13 -14.83 -19.43
N ALA A 174 15.88 -14.32 -18.45
CA ALA A 174 17.34 -14.50 -18.38
C ALA A 174 17.80 -15.97 -18.33
N PRO A 175 17.17 -16.87 -17.55
CA PRO A 175 17.54 -18.29 -17.55
C PRO A 175 17.36 -18.95 -18.93
N LEU A 176 16.24 -18.67 -19.59
CA LEU A 176 15.93 -19.21 -20.93
C LEU A 176 16.92 -18.70 -21.98
N ARG A 177 17.24 -17.40 -21.94
CA ARG A 177 18.26 -16.81 -22.82
C ARG A 177 19.62 -17.49 -22.64
N ARG A 178 20.02 -17.78 -21.41
CA ARG A 178 21.28 -18.49 -21.12
C ARG A 178 21.26 -19.90 -21.70
N ILE A 179 20.17 -20.65 -21.50
CA ILE A 179 20.02 -21.99 -22.09
C ILE A 179 20.11 -21.93 -23.62
N CYS A 180 19.36 -21.02 -24.27
CA CYS A 180 19.42 -20.84 -25.72
C CYS A 180 20.83 -20.51 -26.21
N SER A 181 21.57 -19.63 -25.52
CA SER A 181 22.96 -19.31 -25.88
C SER A 181 23.91 -20.50 -25.72
N THR A 182 23.75 -21.30 -24.66
CA THR A 182 24.56 -22.49 -24.43
C THR A 182 24.26 -23.56 -25.47
N LEU A 183 22.98 -23.75 -25.81
CA LEU A 183 22.57 -24.68 -26.87
C LEU A 183 23.08 -24.24 -28.25
N ALA A 184 23.03 -22.94 -28.56
CA ALA A 184 23.62 -22.41 -29.78
C ALA A 184 25.15 -22.65 -29.82
N ALA A 185 25.86 -22.36 -28.73
CA ALA A 185 27.30 -22.61 -28.63
C ALA A 185 27.65 -24.10 -28.67
N LEU A 186 26.80 -24.98 -28.17
CA LEU A 186 26.96 -26.43 -28.33
C LEU A 186 26.75 -26.84 -29.78
N ARG A 187 25.67 -26.37 -30.43
CA ARG A 187 25.39 -26.62 -31.85
C ARG A 187 26.55 -26.17 -32.74
N ASP A 188 27.08 -24.97 -32.50
CA ASP A 188 28.14 -24.40 -33.34
C ASP A 188 29.51 -25.06 -33.09
N ARG A 189 29.69 -25.73 -31.94
CA ARG A 189 30.88 -26.56 -31.64
C ARG A 189 30.71 -28.02 -32.08
N CYS A 190 29.49 -28.48 -32.28
CA CYS A 190 29.21 -29.76 -32.89
C CYS A 190 29.44 -29.61 -34.40
N ASP A 191 30.68 -29.82 -34.83
CA ASP A 191 30.98 -29.89 -36.26
C ASP A 191 30.36 -31.18 -36.81
N GLU A 192 29.32 -31.05 -37.66
CA GLU A 192 28.62 -32.20 -38.24
C GLU A 192 29.61 -33.11 -38.98
N ALA A 193 30.68 -32.53 -39.53
CA ALA A 193 31.76 -33.24 -40.22
C ALA A 193 32.59 -34.14 -39.28
N GLU A 194 32.70 -33.81 -37.99
CA GLU A 194 33.46 -34.58 -36.99
C GLU A 194 32.60 -35.64 -36.29
N LEU A 195 31.31 -35.36 -36.10
CA LEU A 195 30.34 -36.27 -35.46
C LEU A 195 29.90 -37.40 -36.39
N ARG A 196 29.71 -37.12 -37.69
CA ARG A 196 29.25 -38.10 -38.67
C ARG A 196 30.12 -39.36 -38.76
N PRO A 197 31.47 -39.31 -38.84
CA PRO A 197 32.30 -40.52 -38.86
C PRO A 197 32.27 -41.30 -37.54
N ARG A 198 32.24 -40.63 -36.39
CA ARG A 198 32.11 -41.28 -35.06
C ARG A 198 30.78 -42.01 -34.88
N ILE A 199 29.69 -41.43 -35.39
CA ILE A 199 28.38 -42.08 -35.38
C ILE A 199 28.39 -43.31 -36.30
N ALA A 200 29.00 -43.22 -37.49
CA ALA A 200 29.12 -44.35 -38.40
C ALA A 200 29.98 -45.50 -37.83
N GLU A 201 31.06 -45.18 -37.11
CA GLU A 201 31.92 -46.15 -36.42
C GLU A 201 31.15 -46.88 -35.30
N LEU A 202 30.45 -46.15 -34.42
CA LEU A 202 29.62 -46.74 -33.37
C LEU A 202 28.49 -47.63 -33.92
N VAL A 203 27.85 -47.23 -35.03
CA VAL A 203 26.85 -48.06 -35.70
C VAL A 203 27.47 -49.35 -36.25
N SER A 204 28.65 -49.26 -36.86
CA SER A 204 29.38 -50.44 -37.35
C SER A 204 29.82 -51.37 -36.20
N GLU A 205 30.21 -50.84 -35.04
CA GLU A 205 30.58 -51.65 -33.86
C GLU A 205 29.36 -52.42 -33.29
N ILE A 206 28.19 -51.77 -33.27
CA ILE A 206 26.93 -52.39 -32.84
C ILE A 206 26.49 -53.47 -33.84
N GLU A 207 26.55 -53.20 -35.15
CA GLU A 207 26.12 -54.14 -36.19
C GLU A 207 27.05 -55.37 -36.31
N THR A 208 28.34 -55.19 -36.01
CA THR A 208 29.33 -56.27 -36.04
C THR A 208 29.49 -57.01 -34.70
N GLY A 209 28.74 -56.60 -33.67
CA GLY A 209 28.73 -57.26 -32.36
C GLY A 209 30.04 -57.13 -31.57
N LYS A 210 30.78 -56.03 -31.76
CA LYS A 210 32.10 -55.81 -31.15
C LYS A 210 32.10 -55.18 -29.75
N CYS A 211 30.94 -55.05 -29.10
CA CYS A 211 30.85 -54.53 -27.73
C CYS A 211 31.59 -55.39 -26.69
#